data_AF-A0A521KDQ9-F1
#
_entry.id   AF-A0A521KDQ9-F1
#
_cell.length_a   1.000
_cell.length_b   1.000
_cell.length_c   1.000
_cell.angle_alpha   90.00
_cell.angle_beta   90.00
_cell.angle_gamma   90.00
#
_symmetry.space_group_name_H-M   'P 1'
#
loop_
_entity.id
_entity.type
_entity.pdbx_description
1 polymer ?
#
loop_
_entity_poly.entity_id
_entity_poly.type
_entity_poly.pdbx_seq_one_letter_code
_entity_poly.pdbx_strand_id
1 'polypeptide(L)'
;MDVIRQSWRITTAGWPFPAESGGTMRTKLVSLEAAAAMVRDGDQVAMSSGFNHSPMAMLREIARRGVKDLHTIGIVGGSINLDFLIGTGQTAVIECCSIGFQPFSTVPPNFERYLKSSRIYAMDNT
;
A
#
# COMPACT_ATOMS: atom_id res chain seq x y z
N MET A 1 6.84 14.03 33.22
CA MET A 1 5.80 13.25 32.51
C MET A 1 6.53 12.53 31.39
N ASP A 2 7.04 11.34 31.70
CA ASP A 2 7.95 10.59 30.85
C ASP A 2 7.22 9.67 29.88
N VAL A 3 7.62 9.78 28.62
CA VAL A 3 7.15 8.98 27.49
C VAL A 3 7.63 7.54 27.66
N ILE A 4 6.68 6.60 27.70
CA ILE A 4 6.91 5.16 27.74
C ILE A 4 7.68 4.73 26.47
N ARG A 5 8.98 4.46 26.62
CA ARG A 5 9.77 3.72 25.62
C ARG A 5 9.48 2.23 25.76
N GLN A 6 8.60 1.67 24.93
CA GLN A 6 8.47 0.21 24.82
C GLN A 6 9.70 -0.36 24.09
N SER A 7 10.63 -0.91 24.86
CA SER A 7 11.72 -1.73 24.33
C SER A 7 11.20 -3.14 24.06
N TRP A 8 10.91 -3.47 22.80
CA TRP A 8 10.69 -4.86 22.40
C TRP A 8 12.05 -5.55 22.26
N ARG A 9 12.36 -6.48 23.17
CA ARG A 9 13.48 -7.44 23.00
C ARG A 9 12.93 -8.67 22.28
N ILE A 10 13.28 -8.83 21.01
CA ILE A 10 13.02 -10.06 20.25
C ILE A 10 14.08 -11.07 20.69
N THR A 11 13.71 -12.05 21.51
CA THR A 11 14.61 -13.13 21.93
C THR A 11 14.69 -14.15 20.78
N THR A 12 15.79 -14.15 20.04
CA THR A 12 16.05 -15.02 18.87
C THR A 12 16.38 -16.48 19.23
N ALA A 13 16.17 -16.91 20.47
CA ALA A 13 16.74 -18.14 21.02
C ALA A 13 16.15 -19.48 20.51
N GLY A 14 15.41 -19.51 19.38
CA GLY A 14 14.83 -20.76 18.88
C GLY A 14 14.31 -20.74 17.44
N TRP A 15 14.66 -19.75 16.63
CA TRP A 15 14.17 -19.63 15.26
C TRP A 15 15.23 -20.09 14.24
N PRO A 16 14.89 -20.91 13.21
CA PRO A 16 15.88 -21.52 12.32
C PRO A 16 16.38 -20.58 11.21
N PHE A 17 16.43 -19.27 11.46
CA PHE A 17 17.10 -18.36 10.52
C PHE A 17 18.60 -18.36 10.79
N PRO A 18 19.46 -18.49 9.76
CA PRO A 18 20.89 -18.39 9.95
C PRO A 18 21.23 -17.05 10.63
N ALA A 19 22.05 -17.10 11.67
CA ALA A 19 22.48 -15.91 12.39
C ALA A 19 23.06 -14.91 11.39
N GLU A 20 22.41 -13.74 11.25
CA GLU A 20 22.89 -12.69 10.36
C GLU A 20 24.33 -12.36 10.75
N SER A 21 25.26 -12.53 9.81
CA SER A 21 26.65 -12.12 9.95
C SER A 21 26.68 -10.66 10.38
N GLY A 22 27.35 -10.35 11.51
CA GLY A 22 27.31 -9.08 12.22
C GLY A 22 27.74 -7.84 11.44
N GLY A 23 26.95 -7.44 10.44
CA GLY A 23 26.99 -6.14 9.81
C GLY A 23 26.21 -5.15 10.67
N THR A 24 26.78 -3.97 10.90
CA THR A 24 26.07 -2.85 11.53
C THR A 24 24.77 -2.59 10.77
N MET A 25 23.61 -2.77 11.41
CA MET A 25 22.31 -2.51 10.78
C MET A 25 22.32 -1.12 10.15
N ARG A 26 22.18 -1.05 8.81
CA ARG A 26 22.04 0.22 8.11
C ARG A 26 20.66 0.80 8.41
N THR A 27 20.61 2.10 8.70
CA THR A 27 19.33 2.80 8.82
C THR A 27 18.58 2.76 7.49
N LYS A 28 17.29 2.43 7.54
CA LYS A 28 16.37 2.46 6.38
C LYS A 28 15.42 3.67 6.44
N LEU A 29 15.65 4.56 7.41
CA LEU A 29 14.87 5.79 7.54
C LEU A 29 15.26 6.73 6.40
N VAL A 30 14.31 6.98 5.51
CA VAL A 30 14.44 7.86 4.36
C VAL A 30 13.28 8.86 4.36
N SER A 31 13.42 9.93 3.58
CA SER A 31 12.30 10.86 3.39
C SER A 31 11.18 10.20 2.58
N LEU A 32 9.98 10.78 2.65
CA LEU A 32 8.82 10.23 1.95
C LEU A 32 8.98 10.33 0.43
N GLU A 33 9.65 11.37 -0.06
CA GLU A 33 9.97 11.57 -1.48
C GLU A 33 10.95 10.50 -1.97
N ALA A 34 11.99 10.20 -1.18
CA ALA A 34 12.95 9.14 -1.49
C ALA A 34 12.29 7.76 -1.47
N ALA A 35 11.38 7.50 -0.52
CA ALA A 35 10.62 6.25 -0.49
C ALA A 35 9.67 6.15 -1.70
N ALA A 36 8.94 7.23 -2.02
CA ALA A 36 8.06 7.27 -3.17
C ALA A 36 8.86 7.05 -4.47
N ALA A 37 10.08 7.59 -4.58
CA ALA A 37 10.97 7.44 -5.73
C ALA A 37 11.30 5.99 -6.10
N MET A 38 11.16 5.05 -5.15
CA MET A 38 11.35 3.63 -5.40
C MET A 38 10.25 3.02 -6.27
N VAL A 39 9.05 3.61 -6.26
CA VAL A 39 7.92 3.14 -7.09
C VAL A 39 8.07 3.69 -8.50
N ARG A 40 8.04 2.80 -9.49
CA ARG A 40 8.18 3.12 -10.91
C ARG A 40 6.92 2.74 -11.67
N ASP A 41 6.84 3.22 -12.91
CA ASP A 41 5.72 2.87 -13.79
C ASP A 41 5.67 1.35 -14.01
N GLY A 42 4.47 0.78 -13.99
CA GLY A 42 4.29 -0.67 -14.16
C GLY A 42 4.61 -1.53 -12.93
N ASP A 43 5.08 -0.94 -11.82
CA ASP A 43 5.36 -1.71 -10.61
C ASP A 43 4.06 -2.24 -9.97
N GLN A 44 4.20 -3.37 -9.28
CA GLN A 44 3.14 -3.95 -8.45
C GLN A 44 3.26 -3.40 -7.03
N VAL A 45 2.17 -2.81 -6.52
CA VAL A 45 2.12 -2.21 -5.19
C VAL A 45 1.05 -2.89 -4.37
N ALA A 46 1.50 -3.66 -3.37
CA ALA A 46 0.62 -4.34 -2.45
C ALA A 46 0.39 -3.52 -1.19
N MET A 47 -0.87 -3.47 -0.73
CA MET A 47 -1.27 -2.74 0.46
C MET A 47 -2.18 -3.60 1.32
N SER A 48 -1.88 -3.70 2.61
CA SER A 48 -2.65 -4.47 3.60
C SER A 48 -3.41 -3.57 4.58
N SER A 49 -3.92 -2.43 4.10
CA SER A 49 -4.63 -1.44 4.91
C SER A 49 -6.06 -1.24 4.43
N GLY A 50 -7.01 -1.23 5.35
CA GLY A 50 -8.39 -0.80 5.09
C GLY A 50 -8.56 0.71 5.21
N PHE A 51 -9.80 1.15 5.48
CA PHE A 51 -10.12 2.58 5.56
C PHE A 51 -9.27 3.29 6.64
N ASN A 52 -9.07 2.60 7.77
CA ASN A 52 -8.20 3.04 8.84
C ASN A 52 -6.75 2.67 8.55
N HIS A 53 -5.81 3.57 8.89
CA HIS A 53 -4.37 3.41 8.68
C HIS A 53 -3.93 3.24 7.22
N SER A 54 -4.75 3.66 6.26
CA SER A 54 -4.33 3.77 4.87
C SER A 54 -3.11 4.71 4.76
N PRO A 55 -2.05 4.33 4.01
CA PRO A 55 -0.80 5.10 3.91
C PRO A 55 -0.95 6.33 3.01
N MET A 56 -1.91 7.19 3.32
CA MET A 56 -2.31 8.33 2.49
C MET A 56 -1.18 9.33 2.24
N ALA A 57 -0.21 9.42 3.14
CA ALA A 57 0.98 10.23 2.91
C ALA A 57 1.78 9.71 1.70
N MET A 58 2.07 8.40 1.67
CA MET A 58 2.79 7.77 0.57
C MET A 58 2.00 7.79 -0.73
N LEU A 59 0.69 7.52 -0.67
CA LEU A 59 -0.18 7.56 -1.85
C LEU A 59 -0.23 8.95 -2.49
N ARG A 60 -0.28 10.02 -1.67
CA ARG A 60 -0.22 11.39 -2.18
C ARG A 60 1.12 11.71 -2.84
N GLU A 61 2.24 11.22 -2.32
CA GLU A 61 3.53 11.41 -3.00
C GLU A 61 3.63 10.64 -4.31
N ILE A 62 3.12 9.41 -4.36
CA ILE A 62 3.04 8.64 -5.62
C ILE A 62 2.17 9.40 -6.64
N ALA A 63 1.04 9.95 -6.21
CA ALA A 63 0.16 10.78 -7.04
C ALA A 63 0.87 12.03 -7.57
N ARG A 64 1.64 12.75 -6.73
CA ARG A 64 2.39 13.92 -7.16
C ARG A 64 3.49 13.58 -8.18
N ARG A 65 4.13 12.42 -8.02
CA ARG A 65 5.16 11.95 -8.98
C ARG A 65 4.58 11.56 -10.33
N GLY A 66 3.27 11.33 -10.44
CA GLY A 66 2.62 11.03 -11.71
C GLY A 66 3.00 9.66 -12.28
N VAL A 67 3.36 8.71 -11.41
CA VAL A 67 3.61 7.30 -11.77
C VAL A 67 2.38 6.71 -12.46
N LYS A 68 2.57 5.83 -13.44
CA LYS A 68 1.49 5.26 -14.26
C LYS A 68 1.54 3.74 -14.31
N ASP A 69 0.44 3.18 -14.82
CA ASP A 69 0.29 1.76 -15.12
C ASP A 69 0.55 0.84 -13.92
N LEU A 70 0.25 1.32 -12.71
CA LEU A 70 0.46 0.54 -11.50
C LEU A 70 -0.52 -0.63 -11.43
N HIS A 71 0.00 -1.77 -10.98
CA HIS A 71 -0.81 -2.89 -10.55
C HIS A 71 -1.00 -2.80 -9.02
N THR A 72 -2.18 -2.41 -8.58
CA THR A 72 -2.48 -2.26 -7.15
C THR A 72 -3.13 -3.50 -6.58
N ILE A 73 -2.52 -4.08 -5.55
CA ILE A 73 -2.97 -5.33 -4.92
C ILE A 73 -3.49 -5.03 -3.51
N GLY A 74 -4.74 -5.37 -3.25
CA GLY A 74 -5.38 -5.29 -1.93
C GLY A 74 -5.26 -6.60 -1.18
N ILE A 75 -4.41 -6.64 -0.15
CA ILE A 75 -4.25 -7.82 0.70
C ILE A 75 -5.39 -7.86 1.72
N VAL A 76 -6.24 -8.89 1.62
CA VAL A 76 -7.47 -9.05 2.43
C VAL A 76 -8.41 -7.83 2.27
N GLY A 77 -8.58 -7.43 1.02
CA GLY A 77 -9.52 -6.39 0.61
C GLY A 77 -8.89 -5.01 0.44
N GLY A 78 -9.72 -4.03 0.08
CA GLY A 78 -9.28 -2.68 -0.23
C GLY A 78 -10.32 -1.61 0.09
N SER A 79 -9.85 -0.36 0.16
CA SER A 79 -10.68 0.79 0.50
C SER A 79 -10.13 2.09 -0.14
N ILE A 80 -10.04 3.19 0.61
CA ILE A 80 -9.51 4.47 0.15
C ILE A 80 -8.11 4.35 -0.45
N ASN A 81 -7.29 3.43 0.05
CA ASN A 81 -5.94 3.22 -0.44
C ASN A 81 -5.89 2.84 -1.92
N LEU A 82 -6.78 1.93 -2.35
CA LEU A 82 -6.88 1.51 -3.74
C LEU A 82 -7.67 2.54 -4.56
N ASP A 83 -8.82 2.98 -4.03
CA ASP A 83 -9.70 3.93 -4.73
C ASP A 83 -9.03 5.28 -5.00
N PHE A 84 -8.10 5.71 -4.13
CA PHE A 84 -7.34 6.94 -4.33
C PHE A 84 -6.43 6.86 -5.56
N LEU A 85 -5.65 5.79 -5.71
CA LEU A 85 -4.75 5.62 -6.86
C LEU A 85 -5.53 5.45 -8.17
N ILE A 86 -6.67 4.76 -8.12
CA ILE A 86 -7.63 4.67 -9.23
C ILE A 86 -8.15 6.07 -9.58
N GLY A 87 -8.57 6.85 -8.57
CA GLY A 87 -9.08 8.21 -8.75
C GLY A 87 -8.08 9.13 -9.41
N THR A 88 -6.80 9.00 -9.07
CA THR A 88 -5.69 9.73 -9.71
C THR A 88 -5.33 9.21 -11.11
N GLY A 89 -5.90 8.08 -11.55
CA GLY A 89 -5.67 7.50 -12.86
C GLY A 89 -4.31 6.83 -13.04
N GLN A 90 -3.68 6.43 -11.93
CA GLN A 90 -2.35 5.82 -11.93
C GLN A 90 -2.41 4.28 -11.94
N THR A 91 -3.53 3.71 -11.50
CA THR A 91 -3.79 2.27 -11.51
C THR A 91 -4.27 1.81 -12.87
N ALA A 92 -3.62 0.80 -13.45
CA ALA A 92 -4.10 0.11 -14.66
C ALA A 92 -4.82 -1.20 -14.30
N VAL A 93 -4.28 -1.96 -13.33
CA VAL A 93 -4.83 -3.22 -12.87
C VAL A 93 -5.07 -3.15 -11.37
N ILE A 94 -6.22 -3.63 -10.92
CA ILE A 94 -6.53 -3.81 -9.51
C ILE A 94 -6.79 -5.28 -9.22
N GLU A 95 -6.11 -5.81 -8.21
CA GLU A 95 -6.31 -7.17 -7.72
C GLU A 95 -6.77 -7.11 -6.26
N CYS A 96 -7.99 -7.57 -5.99
CA CYS A 96 -8.52 -7.63 -4.62
C CYS A 96 -9.70 -8.60 -4.53
N CYS A 97 -9.85 -9.28 -3.40
CA CYS A 97 -11.01 -10.14 -3.11
C CYS A 97 -12.28 -9.35 -2.72
N SER A 98 -12.12 -8.11 -2.26
CA SER A 98 -13.23 -7.20 -1.93
C SER A 98 -12.74 -5.75 -1.88
N ILE A 99 -13.58 -4.81 -2.25
CA ILE A 99 -13.29 -3.38 -2.12
C ILE A 99 -14.51 -2.63 -1.61
N GLY A 100 -14.34 -1.78 -0.61
CA GLY A 100 -15.46 -1.09 0.04
C GLY A 100 -15.03 0.14 0.84
N PHE A 101 -15.99 1.03 1.10
CA PHE A 101 -15.78 2.29 1.79
C PHE A 101 -16.53 2.34 3.13
N GLN A 102 -16.63 1.20 3.84
CA GLN A 102 -17.42 1.13 5.07
C GLN A 102 -16.82 2.01 6.18
N PRO A 103 -17.67 2.72 6.95
CA PRO A 103 -19.15 2.68 6.94
C PRO A 103 -19.84 3.62 5.93
N PHE A 104 -19.09 4.38 5.14
CA PHE A 104 -19.61 5.49 4.34
C PHE A 104 -20.26 5.08 3.02
N SER A 105 -19.74 4.05 2.36
CA SER A 105 -20.29 3.52 1.11
C SER A 105 -19.95 2.05 0.94
N THR A 106 -20.86 1.29 0.33
CA THR A 106 -20.63 -0.11 -0.06
C THR A 106 -19.60 -0.20 -1.19
N VAL A 107 -19.69 0.70 -2.19
CA VAL A 107 -18.82 0.68 -3.37
C VAL A 107 -17.98 1.96 -3.42
N PRO A 108 -16.68 1.85 -3.72
CA PRO A 108 -15.85 3.03 -3.91
C PRO A 108 -16.16 3.77 -5.22
N PRO A 109 -16.30 5.11 -5.19
CA PRO A 109 -16.80 5.87 -6.33
C PRO A 109 -15.83 5.90 -7.51
N ASN A 110 -14.51 5.94 -7.27
CA ASN A 110 -13.55 5.95 -8.37
C ASN A 110 -13.41 4.58 -8.99
N PHE A 111 -13.38 3.52 -8.17
CA PHE A 111 -13.42 2.13 -8.62
C PHE A 111 -14.62 1.90 -9.54
N GLU A 112 -15.84 2.22 -9.08
CA GLU A 112 -17.06 2.05 -9.88
C GLU A 112 -16.99 2.83 -11.20
N ARG A 113 -16.63 4.11 -11.12
CA ARG A 113 -16.53 4.99 -12.29
C ARG A 113 -15.54 4.47 -13.33
N TYR A 114 -14.34 4.07 -12.88
CA TYR A 114 -13.27 3.66 -13.78
C TYR A 114 -13.52 2.28 -14.36
N LEU A 115 -14.05 1.35 -13.57
CA LEU A 115 -14.43 0.02 -14.02
C LEU A 115 -15.53 0.08 -15.08
N LYS A 116 -16.60 0.84 -14.84
CA LYS A 116 -17.69 1.04 -15.82
C LYS A 116 -17.20 1.68 -17.12
N SER A 117 -16.20 2.55 -17.04
CA SER A 117 -15.59 3.20 -18.21
C SER A 117 -14.48 2.37 -18.88
N SER A 118 -14.22 1.13 -18.43
CA SER A 118 -13.13 0.27 -18.94
C SER A 118 -11.73 0.92 -18.87
N ARG A 119 -11.50 1.78 -17.87
CA ARG A 119 -10.21 2.47 -17.65
C ARG A 119 -9.28 1.70 -16.73
N ILE A 120 -9.80 0.70 -16.02
CA ILE A 120 -9.04 -0.21 -15.15
C ILE A 120 -9.49 -1.64 -15.44
N TYR A 121 -8.56 -2.58 -15.26
CA TYR A 121 -8.85 -4.00 -15.28
C TYR A 121 -8.93 -4.52 -13.84
N ALA A 122 -10.03 -5.18 -13.47
CA ALA A 122 -10.22 -5.75 -12.15
C ALA A 122 -10.00 -7.27 -12.18
N MET A 123 -9.08 -7.74 -11.35
CA MET A 123 -8.77 -9.14 -11.11
C MET A 123 -9.31 -9.56 -9.74
N ASP A 124 -9.95 -10.71 -9.70
CA ASP A 124 -10.26 -11.38 -8.45
C ASP A 124 -9.07 -12.26 -8.04
N ASN A 125 -8.73 -12.25 -6.76
CA ASN A 125 -7.64 -13.05 -6.19
C ASN A 125 -8.18 -14.31 -5.48
N THR A 126 -9.31 -14.83 -5.96
CA THR A 126 -10.01 -16.00 -5.41
C THR A 126 -10.09 -17.11 -6.46
#